data_AF-R5CUW8-F1
#
_entry.id   AF-R5CUW8-F1
#
_cell.length_a   1.000
_cell.length_b   1.000
_cell.length_c   1.000
_cell.angle_alpha   90.00
_cell.angle_beta   90.00
_cell.angle_gamma   90.00
#
_symmetry.space_group_name_H-M   'P 1'
#
loop_
_entity.id
_entity.type
_entity.pdbx_description
1 polymer ?
#
loop_
_entity_poly.entity_id
_entity_poly.type
_entity_poly.pdbx_seq_one_letter_code
_entity_poly.pdbx_strand_id
1 'polypeptide(L)' 'MKDLERLGEELSRSGKGERLKRLADTAEGKAVSRMVDQEKLERAAKSGDTAALKDILSQVLSTDEGKRLAEKLKKAME' A
#
# COMPACT_ATOMS: atom_id res chain seq x y z
N MET A 1 -15.68 -3.36 6.78
CA MET A 1 -14.72 -3.75 7.85
C MET A 1 -14.40 -5.23 7.80
N LYS A 2 -15.40 -6.14 7.72
CA LYS A 2 -15.17 -7.59 7.60
C LYS A 2 -14.22 -8.00 6.47
N ASP A 3 -14.25 -7.30 5.34
CA ASP A 3 -13.39 -7.64 4.18
C ASP A 3 -11.92 -7.28 4.40
N LEU A 4 -11.63 -6.18 5.10
CA LEU A 4 -10.26 -5.78 5.43
C LEU A 4 -9.66 -6.65 6.54
N GLU A 5 -10.47 -7.04 7.53
CA GLU A 5 -10.05 -7.98 8.57
C GLU A 5 -9.73 -9.35 7.97
N ARG A 6 -10.60 -9.85 7.07
CA ARG A 6 -10.38 -11.10 6.34
C ARG A 6 -9.12 -11.04 5.49
N LEU A 7 -8.91 -9.94 4.78
CA LEU A 7 -7.69 -9.71 4.01
C LEU A 7 -6.45 -9.73 4.93
N GLY A 8 -6.53 -9.09 6.10
CA GLY A 8 -5.46 -9.10 7.10
C GLY A 8 -5.11 -10.52 7.58
N GLU A 9 -6.12 -11.34 7.86
CA GLU A 9 -5.92 -12.75 8.23
C GLU A 9 -5.28 -13.56 7.10
N GLU A 10 -5.75 -13.40 5.86
CA GLU A 10 -5.21 -14.10 4.69
C GLU A 10 -3.76 -13.70 4.41
N LEU A 11 -3.44 -12.41 4.55
CA LEU A 11 -2.07 -11.91 4.45
C LEU A 11 -1.17 -12.46 5.56
N SER A 12 -1.68 -12.58 6.78
CA SER A 12 -0.92 -13.15 7.90
C SER A 12 -0.67 -14.65 7.70
N ARG A 13 -1.69 -15.43 7.31
CA ARG A 13 -1.57 -16.87 7.08
C ARG A 13 -0.64 -17.21 5.92
N SER A 14 -0.62 -16.38 4.87
CA SER A 14 0.26 -16.57 3.71
C SER A 14 1.69 -16.08 3.92
N GLY A 15 2.02 -15.48 5.07
CA GLY A 15 3.30 -14.83 5.33
C GLY A 15 3.53 -13.54 4.52
N LYS A 16 2.57 -13.14 3.67
CA LYS A 16 2.63 -11.92 2.86
C LYS A 16 2.54 -10.66 3.72
N GLY A 17 1.85 -10.71 4.86
CA GLY A 17 1.78 -9.61 5.82
C GLY A 17 3.15 -9.21 6.36
N GLU A 18 4.02 -10.18 6.65
CA GLU A 18 5.38 -9.91 7.12
C GLU A 18 6.26 -9.35 5.99
N ARG A 19 6.07 -9.82 4.75
CA ARG A 19 6.75 -9.25 3.58
C ARG A 19 6.33 -7.79 3.35
N LEU A 20 5.04 -7.47 3.52
CA LEU A 20 4.52 -6.10 3.43
C LEU A 20 5.11 -5.19 4.50
N LYS A 21 5.21 -5.65 5.75
CA LYS A 21 5.87 -4.88 6.82
C LYS A 21 7.32 -4.55 6.46
N ARG A 22 8.08 -5.56 6.00
CA ARG A 22 9.47 -5.33 5.53
C ARG A 22 9.56 -4.35 4.37
N LEU A 23 8.60 -4.39 3.44
CA LEU A 23 8.54 -3.42 2.34
C LEU A 23 8.31 -1.99 2.84
N ALA A 24 7.42 -1.81 3.82
CA ALA A 24 7.18 -0.50 4.44
C ALA A 24 8.44 0.08 5.11
N ASP A 25 9.31 -0.78 5.65
CA ASP A 25 10.56 -0.37 6.31
C ASP A 25 11.71 -0.03 5.36
N THR A 26 11.59 -0.34 4.07
CA THR A 26 12.58 0.02 3.05
C THR A 26 12.69 1.53 2.86
N ALA A 27 13.77 1.99 2.23
CA ALA A 27 13.96 3.40 1.89
C ALA A 27 12.80 3.93 1.02
N GLU A 28 12.35 3.14 0.04
CA GLU A 28 11.26 3.50 -0.86
C GLU A 28 9.91 3.47 -0.13
N GLY A 29 9.67 2.48 0.74
CA GLY A 29 8.47 2.42 1.58
C GLY A 29 8.32 3.65 2.48
N LYS A 30 9.42 4.06 3.12
CA LYS A 30 9.48 5.28 3.94
C LYS A 30 9.39 6.57 3.13
N ALA A 31 9.91 6.59 1.91
CA ALA A 31 9.78 7.74 1.03
C ALA A 31 8.32 7.93 0.58
N VAL A 32 7.69 6.85 0.11
CA VAL A 32 6.29 6.87 -0.32
C VAL A 32 5.35 7.24 0.82
N SER A 33 5.57 6.75 2.05
CA SER A 33 4.71 7.09 3.19
C SER A 33 4.72 8.57 3.56
N ARG A 34 5.79 9.31 3.20
CA ARG A 34 5.89 10.77 3.37
C ARG A 34 5.25 11.54 2.22
N MET A 35 5.05 10.91 1.06
CA MET A 35 4.45 11.52 -0.14
C MET A 35 2.93 11.45 -0.14
N VAL A 36 2.34 10.60 0.71
CA VAL A 36 0.90 10.35 0.75
C VAL A 36 0.28 11.10 1.92
N ASP A 37 -0.80 11.82 1.64
CA ASP A 37 -1.71 12.35 2.67
C ASP A 37 -2.46 11.19 3.33
N GLN A 38 -2.10 10.90 4.58
CA GLN A 38 -2.64 9.77 5.35
C GLN A 38 -4.13 9.94 5.64
N GLU A 39 -4.58 11.15 5.96
CA GLU A 39 -6.00 11.42 6.25
C GLU A 39 -6.85 11.22 5.01
N LYS A 40 -6.38 11.73 3.86
CA LYS A 40 -7.05 11.55 2.57
C LYS A 40 -7.12 10.08 2.17
N LEU A 41 -6.02 9.33 2.34
CA LEU A 41 -5.96 7.90 2.05
C LEU A 41 -6.94 7.10 2.95
N GLU A 42 -6.92 7.35 4.25
CA GLU A 42 -7.82 6.68 5.19
C GLU A 42 -9.29 6.96 4.87
N ARG A 43 -9.62 8.21 4.56
CA ARG A 43 -10.99 8.59 4.20
C ARG A 43 -11.45 7.89 2.92
N ALA A 44 -10.60 7.86 1.91
CA ALA A 44 -10.88 7.17 0.64
C ALA A 44 -11.08 5.66 0.86
N ALA A 45 -10.22 5.03 1.67
CA ALA A 45 -10.33 3.61 2.02
C ALA A 45 -11.60 3.28 2.82
N LYS A 46 -11.94 4.10 3.83
CA LYS A 46 -13.13 3.90 4.68
C LYS A 46 -14.44 4.12 3.93
N SER A 47 -14.48 5.08 3.01
CA SER A 47 -15.66 5.41 2.21
C SER A 47 -15.84 4.53 0.98
N GLY A 48 -14.81 3.80 0.55
CA GLY A 48 -14.82 3.06 -0.71
C GLY A 48 -14.71 3.95 -1.94
N ASP A 49 -14.20 5.17 -1.81
CA ASP A 49 -13.99 6.11 -2.92
C ASP A 49 -12.83 5.62 -3.81
N THR A 50 -13.20 4.80 -4.79
CA THR A 50 -12.24 4.19 -5.72
C THR A 50 -11.55 5.20 -6.63
N ALA A 51 -12.19 6.34 -6.92
CA ALA A 51 -11.58 7.41 -7.70
C ALA A 51 -10.45 8.09 -6.90
N ALA A 52 -10.73 8.46 -5.64
CA ALA A 52 -9.72 9.04 -4.77
C ALA A 52 -8.55 8.07 -4.50
N LEU A 53 -8.84 6.77 -4.31
CA LEU A 53 -7.80 5.75 -4.18
C LEU A 53 -6.94 5.63 -5.45
N LYS A 54 -7.56 5.65 -6.63
CA LYS A 54 -6.84 5.61 -7.92
C LYS A 54 -5.96 6.83 -8.11
N ASP A 55 -6.42 8.02 -7.74
CA ASP A 55 -5.65 9.25 -7.86
C ASP A 55 -4.42 9.24 -6.95
N ILE A 56 -4.58 8.80 -5.70
CA ILE A 56 -3.47 8.64 -4.75
C ILE A 56 -2.46 7.63 -5.28
N LEU A 57 -2.93 6.48 -5.77
CA LEU A 57 -2.06 5.45 -6.35
C LEU A 57 -1.31 5.99 -7.58
N SER A 58 -1.99 6.75 -8.43
CA SER A 58 -1.39 7.36 -9.63
C SER A 58 -0.31 8.37 -9.26
N GLN A 59 -0.54 9.18 -8.23
CA GLN A 59 0.46 10.12 -7.70
C GLN A 59 1.70 9.36 -7.20
N VAL A 60 1.52 8.31 -6.41
CA VAL A 60 2.64 7.49 -5.92
C VAL A 60 3.40 6.87 -7.09
N LEU A 61 2.72 6.23 -8.04
CA LEU A 61 3.35 5.57 -9.19
C LEU A 61 3.97 6.54 -10.20
N SER A 62 3.70 7.85 -10.09
CA SER A 62 4.37 8.87 -10.90
C SER A 62 5.83 9.12 -10.47
N THR A 63 6.19 8.78 -9.23
CA THR A 63 7.54 8.97 -8.67
C THR A 63 8.43 7.75 -8.88
N ASP A 64 9.75 7.94 -8.89
CA ASP A 64 10.69 6.84 -9.06
C ASP A 64 10.71 5.92 -7.83
N GLU A 65 10.55 6.46 -6.63
CA GLU A 65 10.42 5.69 -5.39
C GLU A 65 9.14 4.84 -5.40
N GLY A 66 8.02 5.40 -5.86
CA GLY A 66 6.75 4.67 -5.96
C GLY A 66 6.80 3.53 -6.98
N LYS A 67 7.42 3.75 -8.14
CA LYS A 67 7.66 2.68 -9.14
C LYS A 67 8.55 1.58 -8.58
N ARG A 68 9.65 1.93 -7.91
CA ARG A 68 10.54 0.95 -7.27
C ARG A 68 9.84 0.16 -6.18
N LEU A 69 9.02 0.81 -5.36
CA LEU A 69 8.22 0.14 -4.33
C LEU A 69 7.21 -0.84 -4.97
N ALA A 70 6.54 -0.43 -6.06
CA ALA A 70 5.60 -1.29 -6.78
C ALA A 70 6.28 -2.55 -7.35
N GLU A 71 7.47 -2.41 -7.92
CA GLU A 71 8.25 -3.56 -8.40
C GLU A 71 8.67 -4.50 -7.27
N LYS A 72 9.10 -3.96 -6.12
CA LYS A 72 9.42 -4.78 -4.93
C LYS A 72 8.19 -5.46 -4.37
N LEU A 73 7.04 -4.77 -4.37
CA LEU A 73 5.76 -5.32 -3.95
C LEU A 73 5.35 -6.49 -4.84
N LYS A 74 5.44 -6.35 -6.17
CA LYS A 74 5.15 -7.42 -7.12
C LYS A 74 5.98 -8.68 -6.81
N LYS A 75 7.30 -8.55 -6.67
CA LYS A 75 8.21 -9.65 -6.32
C LYS A 75 7.92 -10.28 -4.96
N ALA A 76 7.42 -9.50 -4.00
CA ALA A 76 7.07 -10.01 -2.68
C ALA A 76 5.74 -10.78 -2.66
N MET A 77 4.88 -10.54 -3.65
CA MET A 77 3.55 -11.14 -3.77
C MET A 77 3.51 -12.41 -4.61
N GLU A 78 4.52 -12.61 -5.46
CA GLU A 78 4.89 -13.89 -6.07
C GLU A 78 5.24 -14.95 -4.99
#